data_AF-A0A1G2H2B3-F1
#
_entry.id   AF-A0A1G2H2B3-F1
#
_cell.length_a   1.000
_cell.length_b   1.000
_cell.length_c   1.000
_cell.angle_alpha   90.00
_cell.angle_beta   90.00
_cell.angle_gamma   90.00
#
_symmetry.space_group_name_H-M   'P 1'
#
loop_
_entity.id
_entity.type
_entity.pdbx_description
1 polymer ?
#
loop_
_entity_poly.entity_id
_entity_poly.type
_entity_poly.pdbx_seq_one_letter_code
_entity_poly.pdbx_strand_id
1 'polypeptide(L)' 'MPTTKRRINISLSPDLERALTTLARRDDMPEATKAADLLRIALEIEEDQVWDAIASRRDTKSARFVSHKKAWA' A
#
# COMPACT_ATOMS: atom_id res chain seq x y z
N MET A 1 -6.52 -16.98 -25.70
CA MET A 1 -5.70 -17.10 -24.47
C MET A 1 -6.57 -16.81 -23.27
N PRO A 2 -6.71 -17.74 -22.31
CA PRO A 2 -7.37 -17.39 -21.05
C PRO A 2 -6.46 -16.39 -20.33
N THR A 3 -6.97 -15.21 -20.05
CA THR A 3 -6.20 -14.10 -19.47
C THR A 3 -5.63 -14.50 -18.11
N THR A 4 -4.33 -14.29 -17.90
CA THR A 4 -3.58 -14.55 -16.65
C THR A 4 -4.03 -13.70 -15.45
N LYS A 5 -5.03 -12.83 -15.62
CA LYS A 5 -5.51 -11.92 -14.58
C LYS A 5 -6.42 -12.67 -13.59
N ARG A 6 -5.96 -12.79 -12.34
CA ARG A 6 -6.76 -13.33 -11.23
C ARG A 6 -7.85 -12.30 -10.87
N ARG A 7 -9.11 -12.74 -10.83
CA ARG A 7 -10.25 -11.92 -10.40
C ARG A 7 -10.53 -12.17 -8.92
N ILE A 8 -10.85 -11.11 -8.19
CA ILE A 8 -11.26 -11.17 -6.78
C ILE A 8 -12.66 -10.57 -6.72
N ASN A 9 -13.64 -11.35 -6.26
CA ASN A 9 -14.99 -10.87 -5.99
C ASN A 9 -15.08 -10.55 -4.50
N ILE A 10 -15.48 -9.33 -4.16
CA ILE A 10 -15.60 -8.85 -2.79
C ILE A 10 -16.97 -8.19 -2.60
N SER A 11 -17.54 -8.34 -1.40
CA SER A 11 -18.73 -7.61 -0.99
C SER A 11 -18.30 -6.38 -0.19
N LEU A 12 -18.81 -5.21 -0.55
CA LEU A 12 -18.53 -3.95 0.13
C LEU A 12 -19.73 -3.55 0.99
N SER A 13 -19.48 -2.86 2.10
CA SER A 13 -20.56 -2.17 2.82
C SER A 13 -21.08 -0.99 1.97
N PRO A 14 -22.34 -0.58 2.14
CA PRO A 14 -22.91 0.55 1.37
C PRO A 14 -22.09 1.84 1.50
N ASP A 15 -21.48 2.06 2.67
CA ASP A 15 -20.68 3.26 2.94
C ASP A 15 -19.36 3.23 2.17
N LEU A 16 -18.71 2.06 2.10
CA LEU A 16 -17.46 1.86 1.39
C LEU A 16 -17.66 1.92 -0.13
N GLU A 17 -18.76 1.37 -0.63
CA GLU A 17 -19.15 1.47 -2.03
C GLU A 17 -19.32 2.95 -2.44
N ARG A 18 -20.08 3.73 -1.65
CA ARG A 18 -20.24 5.17 -1.92
C ARG A 18 -18.91 5.91 -1.92
N ALA A 19 -18.05 5.64 -0.94
CA ALA A 19 -16.72 6.25 -0.88
C ALA A 19 -15.87 5.89 -2.12
N LEU A 20 -15.88 4.61 -2.53
CA LEU A 20 -15.17 4.15 -3.72
C LEU A 20 -15.68 4.84 -4.99
N THR A 21 -17.00 4.92 -5.18
CA THR A 21 -17.62 5.62 -6.32
C THR A 21 -17.22 7.09 -6.34
N THR A 22 -17.26 7.78 -5.19
CA THR A 22 -16.87 9.20 -5.11
C THR A 22 -15.39 9.39 -5.46
N LEU A 23 -14.50 8.54 -4.95
CA LEU A 23 -13.06 8.62 -5.24
C LEU A 23 -12.74 8.28 -6.70
N ALA A 24 -13.40 7.28 -7.26
CA ALA A 24 -13.24 6.88 -8.65
C ALA A 24 -13.69 8.00 -9.60
N ARG A 25 -14.82 8.64 -9.31
CA ARG A 25 -15.32 9.81 -10.04
C ARG A 25 -14.39 11.02 -9.93
N ARG A 26 -13.90 11.32 -8.71
CA ARG A 26 -12.96 12.43 -8.49
C ARG A 26 -11.71 12.29 -9.36
N ASP A 27 -11.24 11.06 -9.54
CA ASP A 27 -9.98 10.76 -10.22
C ASP A 27 -10.19 10.30 -11.69
N ASP A 28 -11.40 10.48 -12.23
CA ASP A 28 -11.81 10.15 -13.60
C ASP A 28 -11.38 8.74 -14.05
N MET A 29 -11.69 7.73 -13.24
CA MET A 29 -11.31 6.34 -13.51
C MET A 29 -12.39 5.32 -13.11
N PRO A 30 -12.36 4.09 -13.66
CA PRO A 30 -13.26 3.03 -13.25
C PRO A 30 -13.08 2.64 -11.77
N GLU A 31 -14.17 2.30 -11.10
CA GLU A 31 -14.15 1.88 -9.69
C GLU A 31 -13.24 0.68 -9.43
N ALA A 32 -13.20 -0.29 -10.35
CA ALA A 32 -12.30 -1.44 -10.25
C ALA A 32 -10.82 -1.03 -10.28
N THR A 33 -10.46 -0.03 -11.09
CA THR A 33 -9.10 0.52 -11.14
C THR A 33 -8.79 1.25 -9.84
N LYS A 34 -9.70 2.11 -9.37
CA LYS A 34 -9.54 2.81 -8.09
C LYS A 34 -9.41 1.83 -6.91
N ALA A 35 -10.20 0.77 -6.88
CA ALA A 35 -10.13 -0.27 -5.86
C ALA A 35 -8.78 -0.98 -5.86
N ALA A 36 -8.25 -1.32 -7.05
CA ALA A 36 -6.93 -1.92 -7.18
C ALA A 36 -5.82 -0.97 -6.69
N ASP A 37 -5.90 0.33 -7.00
CA ASP A 37 -4.95 1.34 -6.54
C ASP A 37 -4.99 1.50 -5.02
N LEU A 38 -6.18 1.58 -4.43
CA LEU A 38 -6.35 1.67 -2.98
C LEU A 38 -5.85 0.41 -2.27
N LEU A 39 -6.09 -0.77 -2.84
CA LEU A 39 -5.53 -2.03 -2.32
C LEU A 39 -3.99 -2.04 -2.40
N ARG A 40 -3.40 -1.54 -3.47
CA ARG A 40 -1.94 -1.40 -3.58
C ARG A 40 -1.39 -0.49 -2.49
N ILE A 41 -1.99 0.69 -2.29
CA ILE A 41 -1.57 1.63 -1.24
C ILE A 41 -1.73 0.99 0.15
N ALA A 42 -2.81 0.26 0.40
CA ALA A 42 -3.01 -0.42 1.67
C ALA A 42 -1.91 -1.48 1.92
N LEU A 43 -1.53 -2.23 0.90
CA LEU A 43 -0.43 -3.19 0.99
C LEU A 43 0.93 -2.52 1.24
N GLU A 44 1.18 -1.36 0.63
CA GLU A 44 2.38 -0.55 0.89
C GLU A 44 2.43 -0.09 2.36
N ILE A 45 1.29 0.34 2.92
CA ILE A 45 1.21 0.74 4.34
C ILE A 45 1.45 -0.45 5.28
N GLU A 46 0.88 -1.62 4.97
CA GLU A 46 1.13 -2.85 5.73
C GLU A 46 2.60 -3.27 5.67
N GLU A 47 3.23 -3.14 4.50
CA GLU A 47 4.67 -3.38 4.35
C GLU A 47 5.49 -2.40 5.21
N ASP A 48 5.21 -1.10 5.13
CA ASP A 48 5.92 -0.08 5.92
C ASP A 48 5.88 -0.39 7.43
N GLN A 49 4.74 -0.86 7.95
CA GLN A 49 4.63 -1.27 9.36
C GLN A 49 5.60 -2.41 9.71
N VAL A 50 5.77 -3.39 8.81
CA VAL A 50 6.72 -4.49 9.01
C VAL A 50 8.16 -3.98 8.99
N TRP A 51 8.48 -3.09 8.05
CA TRP A 51 9.81 -2.50 7.93
C TRP A 51 10.16 -1.66 9.16
N ASP A 52 9.23 -0.84 9.65
CA ASP A 52 9.41 -0.05 10.88
C ASP A 52 9.64 -0.95 12.09
N ALA A 53 8.87 -2.04 12.22
CA ALA A 53 9.06 -2.99 13.32
C ALA A 53 10.46 -3.64 13.29
N ILE A 54 11.01 -3.92 12.10
CA ILE A 54 12.38 -4.43 11.95
C ILE A 54 13.40 -3.34 12.28
N ALA A 55 13.21 -2.12 11.76
CA ALA A 55 14.11 -1.00 11.98
C ALA A 55 14.20 -0.63 13.46
N SER A 56 13.06 -0.52 14.13
CA SER A 56 12.95 -0.25 15.57
C SER A 56 13.68 -1.28 16.43
N ARG A 57 13.70 -2.56 16.03
CA ARG A 57 14.48 -3.59 16.74
C ARG A 57 15.98 -3.46 16.54
N ARG A 58 16.41 -2.89 15.41
CA ARG A 58 17.83 -2.70 15.08
C ARG A 58 18.38 -1.39 15.64
N ASP A 59 17.53 -0.39 15.85
CA ASP A 59 17.91 0.90 16.44
C ASP A 59 18.13 0.76 17.95
N THR A 60 19.35 0.34 18.29
CA THR A 60 19.81 0.17 19.67
C THR A 60 20.93 1.15 19.96
N LYS A 61 21.17 1.50 21.23
CA LYS A 61 22.26 2.41 21.63
C LYS A 61 23.66 1.93 21.19
N SER A 62 23.84 0.63 21.02
CA SER A 62 25.08 -0.01 20.54
C SER A 62 25.10 -0.24 19.03
N ALA A 63 24.08 0.19 18.30
CA ALA A 63 24.02 0.01 16.86
C ALA A 63 25.16 0.77 16.17
N ARG A 64 25.68 0.18 15.09
CA ARG A 64 26.70 0.82 14.28
C ARG A 64 26.03 1.83 13.34
N PHE A 65 26.25 3.11 13.59
CA PHE A 65 25.82 4.18 12.71
C PHE A 65 26.81 4.39 11.56
N VAL A 66 26.29 4.70 10.38
CA VAL A 66 27.08 5.14 9.22
C VAL A 66 26.69 6.58 8.89
N SER A 67 27.65 7.38 8.41
CA SER A 67 27.36 8.75 8.00
C SER A 67 26.44 8.77 6.78
N HIS A 68 25.61 9.81 6.65
CA HIS A 68 24.70 9.97 5.51
C HIS A 68 25.44 9.86 4.17
N LYS A 69 26.58 10.54 4.03
CA LYS A 69 27.43 10.46 2.83
C LYS A 69 27.86 9.02 2.49
N LYS A 70 28.04 8.16 3.49
CA LYS A 70 28.41 6.76 3.29
C LYS A 70 27.19 5.87 2.96
N ALA A 71 26.01 6.22 3.42
CA ALA A 71 24.78 5.45 3.19
C ALA A 71 24.18 5.68 1.78
N TRP A 72 24.38 6.85 1.19
CA TRP A 72 23.73 7.30 -0.06
C TRP A 72 24.70 7.58 -1.22
N ALA A 73 25.97 7.15 -1.11
CA ALA A 73 26.96 7.26 -2.18
C ALA A 73 26.83 6.12 -3.20
#